data_AF-A0A1M3NHK9-F1
#
_entry.id   AF-A0A1M3NHK9-F1
#
_cell.length_a   1.000
_cell.length_b   1.000
_cell.length_c   1.000
_cell.angle_alpha   90.00
_cell.angle_beta   90.00
_cell.angle_gamma   90.00
#
_symmetry.space_group_name_H-M   'P 1'
#
loop_
_entity.id
_entity.type
_entity.pdbx_description
1 polymer ?
#
loop_
_entity_poly.entity_id
_entity_poly.type
_entity_poly.pdbx_seq_one_letter_code
_entity_poly.pdbx_strand_id
1 'polypeptide(L)'
;MALFKPLLATALGAMAVLLTVLAPSPARAQSKLDGRWKQSPLREDFTIQQWLAGCGPPPQSTSTGGGEIVEVRMEGDELAFIGGGRVFRTNQCYDPMPTLSRQSHSRAPDGKSWRTGCATAPNDPRKTNLNTLVIATTEAHIDIVETGRYEITLETGRCMADVKRTRSFTRVPADNAVPTATATTAPPKPTAEPPRPAACGTPGDPSKLEVRPSKKLLRTGEEFKFRGLVLDAKGCETRTATTWRVASESEGKGVTVDATGRVTVTSAAVEGNVEIVATAAGKDVRVVVEVVSPARYDELLARSGLNAAGENDEASSVTIASQSIGAGEGRVEDRSRERRFMFLAIVGGVLLALGVVAVLLLRRSRKATALTREVEERHEARVQQVLDRRRRREAEHAAQVRAHEESVAAARAAAKRSEPDARAASAQASRVEMVCSSCGREQPAGTSFCPHDGTPLAPASKAHARGVGGLCPVCNKGFGPDVTVCPQHKEELLPSPMHAAMVQRSQPVASRGKICPKCGERFEGNAEFCGKDGTVLVLLN
;
A
#
# COMPACT_ATOMS: atom_id res chain seq x y z
N MET A 1 -28.41 -40.66 -64.22
CA MET A 1 -27.03 -40.63 -63.71
C MET A 1 -26.36 -39.32 -64.13
N ALA A 2 -26.58 -38.24 -63.38
CA ALA A 2 -25.82 -36.99 -63.36
C ALA A 2 -26.62 -36.01 -62.47
N LEU A 3 -25.94 -35.11 -61.76
CA LEU A 3 -26.47 -34.10 -60.82
C LEU A 3 -26.73 -34.63 -59.39
N PHE A 4 -25.69 -34.68 -58.56
CA PHE A 4 -25.78 -34.48 -57.10
C PHE A 4 -24.35 -34.52 -56.50
N LYS A 5 -23.50 -33.52 -56.75
CA LYS A 5 -22.11 -33.53 -56.22
C LYS A 5 -21.45 -32.21 -55.77
N PRO A 6 -22.06 -31.00 -55.73
CA PRO A 6 -21.34 -29.83 -55.20
C PRO A 6 -21.87 -29.26 -53.87
N LEU A 7 -22.65 -30.01 -53.07
CA LEU A 7 -23.20 -29.49 -51.80
C LEU A 7 -22.55 -30.05 -50.52
N LEU A 8 -21.67 -31.06 -50.61
CA LEU A 8 -21.02 -31.65 -49.42
C LEU A 8 -19.68 -30.99 -49.04
N ALA A 9 -19.06 -30.24 -49.95
CA ALA A 9 -17.72 -29.68 -49.73
C ALA A 9 -17.71 -28.34 -48.97
N THR A 10 -18.84 -27.62 -48.93
CA THR A 10 -18.95 -26.32 -48.23
C THR A 10 -19.39 -26.44 -46.77
N ALA A 11 -20.02 -27.55 -46.37
CA ALA A 11 -20.43 -27.77 -44.97
C ALA A 11 -19.27 -28.17 -44.04
N LEU A 12 -18.23 -28.84 -44.56
CA LEU A 12 -17.04 -29.22 -43.78
C LEU A 12 -16.06 -28.06 -43.53
N GLY A 13 -16.04 -27.04 -44.38
CA GLY A 13 -15.22 -25.84 -44.18
C GLY A 13 -15.74 -24.90 -43.08
N ALA A 14 -17.06 -24.83 -42.88
CA ALA A 14 -17.66 -23.98 -41.85
C ALA A 14 -17.55 -24.57 -40.43
N MET A 15 -17.51 -25.90 -40.29
CA MET A 15 -17.30 -26.55 -38.97
C MET A 15 -15.85 -26.45 -38.47
N ALA A 16 -14.87 -26.39 -39.37
CA ALA A 16 -13.46 -26.24 -38.99
C ALA A 16 -13.10 -24.82 -38.48
N VAL A 17 -13.86 -23.79 -38.89
CA VAL A 17 -13.70 -22.41 -38.41
C VAL A 17 -14.46 -22.17 -37.10
N LEU A 18 -15.49 -22.94 -36.79
CA LEU A 18 -16.21 -22.82 -35.50
C LEU A 18 -15.51 -23.57 -34.35
N LEU A 19 -14.68 -24.58 -34.64
CA LEU A 19 -13.92 -25.32 -33.62
C LEU A 19 -12.61 -24.64 -33.17
N THR A 20 -12.12 -23.62 -33.86
CA THR A 20 -10.94 -22.85 -33.45
C THR A 20 -11.24 -21.71 -32.46
N VAL A 21 -12.52 -21.40 -32.21
CA VAL A 21 -12.95 -20.38 -31.22
C VAL A 21 -13.08 -20.97 -29.80
N LEU A 22 -12.98 -22.29 -29.65
CA LEU A 22 -12.99 -23.00 -28.37
C LEU A 22 -11.58 -23.44 -27.92
N ALA A 23 -10.53 -22.80 -28.42
CA ALA A 23 -9.20 -22.98 -27.84
C ALA A 23 -9.24 -22.54 -26.36
N PRO A 24 -8.95 -23.43 -25.39
CA PRO A 24 -8.88 -23.03 -23.99
C PRO A 24 -7.88 -21.88 -23.89
N SER A 25 -8.34 -20.73 -23.40
CA SER A 25 -7.44 -19.62 -23.09
C SER A 25 -6.32 -20.18 -22.23
N PRO A 26 -5.04 -19.98 -22.60
CA PRO A 26 -3.92 -20.50 -21.82
C PRO A 26 -4.14 -20.03 -20.38
N ALA A 27 -4.24 -21.01 -19.46
CA ALA A 27 -4.39 -20.76 -18.04
C ALA A 27 -3.36 -19.69 -17.68
N ARG A 28 -3.84 -18.53 -17.22
CA ARG A 28 -2.99 -17.36 -16.93
C ARG A 28 -1.89 -17.83 -16.01
N ALA A 29 -0.65 -17.82 -16.50
CA ALA A 29 0.51 -18.21 -15.72
C ALA A 29 0.57 -17.29 -14.50
N GLN A 30 0.19 -17.83 -13.33
CA GLN A 30 0.28 -17.11 -12.07
C GLN A 30 1.76 -16.82 -11.82
N SER A 31 2.10 -15.54 -11.71
CA SER A 31 3.43 -15.07 -11.36
C SER A 31 3.83 -15.65 -9.99
N LYS A 32 4.88 -16.48 -9.97
CA LYS A 32 5.33 -17.16 -8.75
C LYS A 32 6.21 -16.22 -7.92
N LEU A 33 5.57 -15.30 -7.20
CA LEU A 33 6.24 -14.27 -6.39
C LEU A 33 6.53 -14.71 -4.95
N ASP A 34 6.02 -15.88 -4.54
CA ASP A 34 6.30 -16.45 -3.23
C ASP A 34 7.79 -16.66 -2.98
N GLY A 35 8.22 -16.30 -1.77
CA GLY A 35 9.53 -16.65 -1.26
C GLY A 35 10.14 -15.60 -0.34
N ARG A 36 11.46 -15.67 -0.20
CA ARG A 36 12.25 -14.75 0.62
C ARG A 36 12.81 -13.62 -0.23
N TRP A 37 12.71 -12.42 0.30
CA TRP A 37 13.08 -11.19 -0.40
C TRP A 37 13.90 -10.30 0.51
N LYS A 38 15.02 -9.77 0.02
CA LYS A 38 15.79 -8.75 0.72
C LYS A 38 15.23 -7.39 0.37
N GLN A 39 14.78 -6.64 1.38
CA GLN A 39 14.22 -5.30 1.15
C GLN A 39 15.31 -4.22 1.14
N SER A 40 15.14 -3.18 0.33
CA SER A 40 15.94 -1.96 0.42
C SER A 40 15.50 -1.10 1.61
N PRO A 41 16.29 -0.09 2.01
CA PRO A 41 15.79 0.98 2.85
C PRO A 41 14.51 1.60 2.26
N LEU A 42 13.57 2.00 3.11
CA LEU A 42 12.45 2.85 2.70
C LEU A 42 12.95 4.27 2.61
N ARG A 43 12.95 4.82 1.40
CA ARG A 43 13.26 6.22 1.17
C ARG A 43 11.97 7.02 1.15
N GLU A 44 11.91 8.08 1.95
CA GLU A 44 10.80 9.02 2.01
C GLU A 44 11.33 10.39 1.60
N ASP A 45 10.87 10.90 0.46
CA ASP A 45 11.22 12.22 -0.04
C ASP A 45 10.00 13.14 0.12
N PHE A 46 10.15 14.21 0.91
CA PHE A 46 9.11 15.23 1.12
C PHE A 46 9.38 16.49 0.30
N THR A 47 8.34 17.01 -0.34
CA THR A 47 8.34 18.32 -1.01
C THR A 47 7.36 19.23 -0.29
N ILE A 48 7.87 20.23 0.42
CA ILE A 48 7.06 21.19 1.15
C ILE A 48 6.44 22.18 0.16
N GLN A 49 5.11 22.24 0.12
CA GLN A 49 4.38 23.22 -0.69
C GLN A 49 4.05 24.48 0.14
N GLN A 50 3.54 24.27 1.35
CA GLN A 50 3.24 25.33 2.30
C GLN A 50 3.42 24.81 3.71
N TRP A 51 4.15 25.54 4.57
CA TRP A 51 4.33 25.14 5.96
C TRP A 51 4.27 26.37 6.87
N LEU A 52 3.30 26.39 7.76
CA LEU A 52 3.06 27.50 8.70
C LEU A 52 3.67 27.14 10.07
N ALA A 53 4.00 28.17 10.85
CA ALA A 53 4.58 27.98 12.19
C ALA A 53 3.71 27.12 13.13
N GLY A 54 2.37 27.16 12.96
CA GLY A 54 1.43 26.37 13.75
C GLY A 54 1.45 24.85 13.47
N CYS A 55 2.13 24.40 12.41
CA CYS A 55 2.17 22.99 12.02
C CYS A 55 3.33 22.20 12.63
N GLY A 56 4.16 22.84 13.45
CA GLY A 56 5.39 22.24 13.96
C GLY A 56 6.52 22.24 12.92
N PRO A 57 7.60 21.48 13.15
CA PRO A 57 8.72 21.41 12.20
C PRO A 57 8.27 20.77 10.87
N PRO A 58 8.74 21.26 9.71
CA PRO A 58 8.43 20.65 8.43
C PRO A 58 8.99 19.23 8.36
N PRO A 59 8.27 18.27 7.73
CA PRO A 59 8.76 16.92 7.57
C PRO A 59 10.05 16.94 6.75
N GLN A 60 11.00 16.09 7.16
CA GLN A 60 12.30 15.96 6.50
C GLN A 60 12.33 14.64 5.73
N SER A 61 12.98 14.66 4.57
CA SER A 61 13.25 13.45 3.80
C SER A 61 14.19 12.55 4.59
N THR A 62 13.83 11.27 4.73
CA THR A 62 14.57 10.30 5.54
C THR A 62 14.67 8.95 4.82
N SER A 63 15.60 8.11 5.28
CA SER A 63 15.71 6.71 4.87
C SER A 63 15.72 5.83 6.11
N THR A 64 14.85 4.82 6.16
CA THR A 64 14.67 3.96 7.33
C THR A 64 14.65 2.47 6.99
N GLY A 65 15.24 1.66 7.87
CA GLY A 65 15.35 0.20 7.74
C GLY A 65 16.16 -0.25 6.52
N GLY A 66 15.98 -1.51 6.14
CA GLY A 66 16.57 -2.09 4.92
C GLY A 66 17.59 -3.19 5.22
N GLY A 67 17.77 -4.08 4.25
CA GLY A 67 18.69 -5.22 4.35
C GLY A 67 18.07 -6.47 5.00
N GLU A 68 16.93 -6.34 5.67
CA GLU A 68 16.20 -7.46 6.27
C GLU A 68 15.62 -8.37 5.18
N ILE A 69 15.49 -9.65 5.53
CA ILE A 69 14.81 -10.62 4.68
C ILE A 69 13.34 -10.69 5.12
N VAL A 70 12.44 -10.38 4.21
CA VAL A 70 11.00 -10.52 4.37
C VAL A 70 10.51 -11.73 3.59
N GLU A 71 9.40 -12.30 4.03
CA GLU A 71 8.68 -13.31 3.27
C GLU A 71 7.57 -12.62 2.47
N VAL A 72 7.54 -12.85 1.16
CA VAL A 72 6.43 -12.42 0.30
C VAL A 72 5.59 -13.66 0.02
N ARG A 73 4.30 -13.59 0.31
CA ARG A 73 3.32 -14.63 0.03
C ARG A 73 2.23 -14.12 -0.90
N MET A 74 1.85 -14.95 -1.86
CA MET A 74 0.66 -14.76 -2.67
C MET A 74 -0.56 -15.23 -1.86
N GLU A 75 -1.46 -14.30 -1.53
CA GLU A 75 -2.75 -14.60 -0.89
C GLU A 75 -3.89 -14.32 -1.87
N GLY A 76 -4.30 -15.35 -2.61
CA GLY A 76 -5.24 -15.19 -3.71
C GLY A 76 -4.64 -14.31 -4.81
N ASP A 77 -5.21 -13.12 -4.98
CA ASP A 77 -4.78 -12.14 -5.97
C ASP A 77 -3.86 -11.04 -5.40
N GLU A 78 -3.53 -11.11 -4.11
CA GLU A 78 -2.76 -10.10 -3.40
C GLU A 78 -1.37 -10.61 -2.99
N LEU A 79 -0.46 -9.68 -2.74
CA LEU A 79 0.81 -9.95 -2.06
C LEU A 79 0.70 -9.58 -0.60
N ALA A 80 1.17 -10.46 0.27
CA ALA A 80 1.44 -10.20 1.68
C ALA A 80 2.96 -10.17 1.91
N PHE A 81 3.47 -9.04 2.39
CA PHE A 81 4.84 -8.84 2.81
C PHE A 81 4.90 -9.02 4.32
N ILE A 82 5.62 -10.04 4.78
CA ILE A 82 5.70 -10.47 6.18
C ILE A 82 7.15 -10.33 6.64
N GLY A 83 7.38 -9.47 7.63
CA GLY A 83 8.70 -9.17 8.18
C GLY A 83 9.06 -7.69 8.04
N GLY A 84 10.26 -7.30 8.47
CA GLY A 84 10.68 -5.90 8.40
C GLY A 84 9.84 -4.96 9.27
N GLY A 85 9.34 -5.46 10.41
CA GLY A 85 8.62 -4.69 11.43
C GLY A 85 7.10 -4.60 11.27
N ARG A 86 6.51 -5.06 10.16
CA ARG A 86 5.05 -5.13 10.01
C ARG A 86 4.61 -6.14 8.95
N VAL A 87 3.33 -6.48 8.94
CA VAL A 87 2.69 -7.15 7.81
C VAL A 87 2.05 -6.09 6.91
N PHE A 88 2.34 -6.11 5.61
CA PHE A 88 1.73 -5.23 4.62
C PHE A 88 1.10 -6.06 3.51
N ARG A 89 -0.15 -5.76 3.14
CA ARG A 89 -0.82 -6.37 1.99
C ARG A 89 -1.01 -5.36 0.87
N THR A 90 -0.89 -5.78 -0.38
CA THR A 90 -1.08 -4.89 -1.55
C THR A 90 -2.42 -4.19 -1.55
N ASN A 91 -3.45 -4.79 -0.95
CA ASN A 91 -4.77 -4.20 -0.80
C ASN A 91 -4.97 -3.40 0.49
N GLN A 92 -3.92 -2.99 1.19
CA GLN A 92 -3.95 -2.13 2.36
C GLN A 92 -3.21 -0.82 2.10
N CYS A 93 -3.44 0.18 2.95
CA CYS A 93 -2.65 1.42 2.92
C CYS A 93 -1.23 1.11 3.41
N TYR A 94 -0.22 1.54 2.65
CA TYR A 94 1.18 1.28 3.02
C TYR A 94 1.64 2.19 4.16
N ASP A 95 1.15 3.42 4.21
CA ASP A 95 1.30 4.29 5.37
C ASP A 95 0.46 3.77 6.57
N PRO A 96 1.07 3.59 7.76
CA PRO A 96 0.40 3.05 8.93
C PRO A 96 -0.50 4.07 9.67
N MET A 97 -0.74 5.27 9.12
CA MET A 97 -1.59 6.27 9.76
C MET A 97 -2.99 5.70 10.08
N PRO A 98 -3.42 5.67 11.34
CA PRO A 98 -4.66 4.99 11.74
C PRO A 98 -5.94 5.54 11.10
N THR A 99 -5.94 6.82 10.69
CA THR A 99 -7.11 7.46 10.06
C THR A 99 -7.18 7.23 8.55
N LEU A 100 -6.16 6.63 7.93
CA LEU A 100 -6.20 6.27 6.53
C LEU A 100 -7.11 5.06 6.32
N SER A 101 -7.99 5.20 5.33
CA SER A 101 -8.85 4.12 4.86
C SER A 101 -8.61 3.89 3.37
N ARG A 102 -8.72 2.63 2.95
CA ARG A 102 -8.62 2.27 1.54
C ARG A 102 -9.85 2.77 0.78
N GLN A 103 -9.62 3.63 -0.19
CA GLN A 103 -10.66 4.17 -1.08
C GLN A 103 -10.82 3.32 -2.34
N SER A 104 -9.71 2.86 -2.91
CA SER A 104 -9.73 2.06 -4.13
C SER A 104 -8.60 1.04 -4.11
N HIS A 105 -8.83 -0.08 -4.79
CA HIS A 105 -7.81 -1.08 -5.04
C HIS A 105 -8.04 -1.70 -6.41
N SER A 106 -6.95 -1.93 -7.14
CA SER A 106 -7.00 -2.59 -8.43
C SER A 106 -5.72 -3.38 -8.66
N ARG A 107 -5.88 -4.51 -9.34
CA ARG A 107 -4.78 -5.35 -9.80
C ARG A 107 -4.79 -5.38 -11.32
N ALA A 108 -3.61 -5.28 -11.92
CA ALA A 108 -3.46 -5.43 -13.35
C ALA A 108 -3.73 -6.88 -13.78
N PRO A 109 -4.35 -7.12 -14.95
CA PRO A 109 -4.67 -8.48 -15.43
C PRO A 109 -3.47 -9.42 -15.59
N ASP A 110 -2.26 -8.87 -15.67
CA ASP A 110 -0.99 -9.61 -15.75
C ASP A 110 -0.53 -10.17 -14.40
N GLY A 111 -1.20 -9.80 -13.30
CA GLY A 111 -0.84 -10.21 -11.95
C GLY A 111 0.51 -9.68 -11.47
N LYS A 112 1.03 -8.61 -12.08
CA LYS A 112 2.33 -8.02 -11.74
C LYS A 112 2.24 -6.61 -11.18
N SER A 113 1.07 -5.97 -11.20
CA SER A 113 0.89 -4.64 -10.63
C SER A 113 -0.36 -4.53 -9.77
N TRP A 114 -0.22 -3.85 -8.64
CA TRP A 114 -1.29 -3.51 -7.71
C TRP A 114 -1.27 -2.00 -7.47
N ARG A 115 -2.45 -1.40 -7.45
CA ARG A 115 -2.65 0.03 -7.15
C ARG A 115 -3.68 0.17 -6.06
N THR A 116 -3.31 0.90 -5.02
CA THR A 116 -4.16 1.16 -3.86
C THR A 116 -4.23 2.64 -3.60
N GLY A 117 -5.44 3.19 -3.64
CA GLY A 117 -5.72 4.57 -3.23
C GLY A 117 -6.20 4.58 -1.79
N CYS A 118 -5.58 5.41 -0.96
CA CYS A 118 -5.94 5.60 0.44
C CYS A 118 -6.20 7.06 0.75
N ALA A 119 -7.20 7.31 1.58
CA ALA A 119 -7.51 8.65 2.05
C ALA A 119 -8.06 8.64 3.47
N THR A 120 -7.84 9.73 4.18
CA THR A 120 -8.55 10.01 5.44
C THR A 120 -10.00 10.40 5.15
N ALA A 121 -10.85 10.38 6.18
CA ALA A 121 -12.23 10.84 6.04
C ALA A 121 -12.29 12.32 5.59
N PRO A 122 -13.33 12.74 4.85
CA PRO A 122 -13.44 14.11 4.33
C PRO A 122 -13.43 15.21 5.41
N ASN A 123 -13.88 14.87 6.63
CA ASN A 123 -13.94 15.73 7.81
C ASN A 123 -12.71 15.60 8.74
N ASP A 124 -11.70 14.80 8.37
CA ASP A 124 -10.46 14.71 9.14
C ASP A 124 -9.67 16.03 8.98
N PRO A 125 -9.25 16.69 10.08
CA PRO A 125 -8.43 17.91 10.00
C PRO A 125 -7.04 17.66 9.37
N ARG A 126 -6.59 16.41 9.34
CA ARG A 126 -5.34 15.93 8.72
C ARG A 126 -5.67 15.17 7.45
N LYS A 127 -6.09 15.90 6.42
CA LYS A 127 -6.41 15.33 5.12
C LYS A 127 -5.19 14.69 4.49
N THR A 128 -5.30 13.42 4.15
CA THR A 128 -4.24 12.69 3.46
C THR A 128 -4.82 11.96 2.26
N ASN A 129 -4.15 12.04 1.11
CA ASN A 129 -4.45 11.21 -0.06
C ASN A 129 -3.17 10.54 -0.54
N LEU A 130 -3.12 9.21 -0.52
CA LEU A 130 -1.99 8.40 -0.95
C LEU A 130 -2.40 7.47 -2.09
N ASN A 131 -1.46 7.22 -3.00
CA ASN A 131 -1.55 6.21 -4.05
C ASN A 131 -0.31 5.33 -3.97
N THR A 132 -0.50 4.08 -3.57
CA THR A 132 0.54 3.05 -3.53
C THR A 132 0.50 2.24 -4.81
N LEU A 133 1.65 2.09 -5.47
CA LEU A 133 1.86 1.25 -6.64
C LEU A 133 2.90 0.18 -6.30
N VAL A 134 2.49 -1.08 -6.35
CA VAL A 134 3.39 -2.23 -6.23
C VAL A 134 3.55 -2.85 -7.61
N ILE A 135 4.77 -3.06 -8.08
CA ILE A 135 5.08 -3.62 -9.40
C ILE A 135 6.15 -4.70 -9.26
N ALA A 136 5.83 -5.93 -9.67
CA ALA A 136 6.81 -6.98 -9.92
C ALA A 136 7.41 -6.78 -11.32
N THR A 137 8.50 -6.02 -11.40
CA THR A 137 9.20 -5.75 -12.68
C THR A 137 9.84 -7.01 -13.26
N THR A 138 10.30 -7.92 -12.39
CA THR A 138 10.77 -9.27 -12.74
C THR A 138 10.31 -10.28 -11.67
N GLU A 139 10.52 -11.58 -11.89
CA GLU A 139 10.28 -12.58 -10.84
C GLU A 139 11.24 -12.45 -9.65
N ALA A 140 12.31 -11.68 -9.80
CA ALA A 140 13.32 -11.47 -8.77
C ALA A 140 13.34 -10.02 -8.24
N HIS A 141 12.45 -9.15 -8.72
CA HIS A 141 12.42 -7.74 -8.33
C HIS A 141 11.00 -7.20 -8.22
N ILE A 142 10.68 -6.63 -7.06
CA ILE A 142 9.42 -5.93 -6.78
C ILE A 142 9.75 -4.52 -6.31
N ASP A 143 9.04 -3.54 -6.86
CA ASP A 143 9.12 -2.14 -6.46
C ASP A 143 7.81 -1.71 -5.81
N ILE A 144 7.92 -0.95 -4.72
CA ILE A 144 6.83 -0.20 -4.10
C ILE A 144 7.13 1.29 -4.28
N VAL A 145 6.20 1.99 -4.89
CA VAL A 145 6.22 3.45 -5.02
C VAL A 145 4.90 3.99 -4.48
N GLU A 146 4.97 4.79 -3.42
CA GLU A 146 3.82 5.51 -2.90
C GLU A 146 4.00 7.00 -3.16
N THR A 147 2.97 7.67 -3.66
CA THR A 147 2.93 9.12 -3.75
C THR A 147 1.70 9.65 -3.06
N GLY A 148 1.78 10.83 -2.47
CA GLY A 148 0.63 11.42 -1.83
C GLY A 148 0.83 12.85 -1.38
N ARG A 149 -0.24 13.38 -0.77
CA ARG A 149 -0.29 14.72 -0.22
C ARG A 149 -0.86 14.67 1.18
N TYR A 150 -0.12 15.25 2.12
CA TYR A 150 -0.59 15.58 3.45
C TYR A 150 -1.04 17.02 3.48
N GLU A 151 -2.17 17.24 4.15
CA GLU A 151 -2.73 18.54 4.35
C GLU A 151 -3.30 18.66 5.77
N ILE A 152 -2.82 19.66 6.51
CA ILE A 152 -3.30 19.98 7.84
C ILE A 152 -4.02 21.33 7.75
N THR A 153 -5.29 21.37 8.14
CA THR A 153 -6.04 22.63 8.23
C THR A 153 -5.95 23.19 9.64
N LEU A 154 -5.40 24.39 9.77
CA LEU A 154 -5.36 25.19 11.00
C LEU A 154 -6.26 26.42 10.84
N GLU A 155 -6.56 27.11 11.94
CA GLU A 155 -7.29 28.39 11.91
C GLU A 155 -6.56 29.46 11.08
N THR A 156 -5.22 29.43 11.09
CA THR A 156 -4.36 30.41 10.41
C THR A 156 -4.05 30.06 8.95
N GLY A 157 -4.46 28.88 8.46
CA GLY A 157 -4.22 28.44 7.09
C GLY A 157 -3.98 26.94 6.97
N ARG A 158 -3.38 26.51 5.86
CA ARG A 158 -3.13 25.08 5.56
C ARG A 158 -1.63 24.80 5.51
N CYS A 159 -1.24 23.60 5.95
CA CYS A 159 0.10 23.07 5.75
C CYS A 159 0.04 21.89 4.81
N MET A 160 0.83 21.94 3.75
CA MET A 160 0.81 21.00 2.65
C MET A 160 2.23 20.50 2.37
N ALA A 161 2.36 19.18 2.37
CA ALA A 161 3.57 18.51 1.94
C ALA A 161 3.19 17.35 1.00
N ASP A 162 3.89 17.26 -0.12
CA ASP A 162 3.82 16.09 -0.98
C ASP A 162 4.87 15.07 -0.51
N VAL A 163 4.53 13.78 -0.55
CA VAL A 163 5.43 12.70 -0.18
C VAL A 163 5.61 11.75 -1.35
N LYS A 164 6.83 11.26 -1.54
CA LYS A 164 7.14 10.12 -2.37
C LYS A 164 7.91 9.10 -1.55
N ARG A 165 7.36 7.90 -1.40
CA ARG A 165 8.05 6.77 -0.77
C ARG A 165 8.44 5.73 -1.78
N THR A 166 9.64 5.19 -1.65
CA THR A 166 10.12 4.11 -2.51
C THR A 166 10.80 3.03 -1.69
N ARG A 167 10.50 1.77 -2.01
CA ARG A 167 11.20 0.59 -1.49
C ARG A 167 11.24 -0.47 -2.57
N SER A 168 12.37 -1.16 -2.72
CA SER A 168 12.51 -2.30 -3.62
C SER A 168 12.80 -3.58 -2.85
N PHE A 169 12.48 -4.70 -3.47
CA PHE A 169 12.66 -6.04 -2.92
C PHE A 169 13.38 -6.87 -3.98
N THR A 170 14.46 -7.53 -3.57
CA THR A 170 15.23 -8.43 -4.43
C THR A 170 15.13 -9.85 -3.89
N ARG A 171 14.71 -10.79 -4.74
CA ARG A 171 14.51 -12.18 -4.31
C ARG A 171 15.83 -12.80 -3.87
N VAL A 172 15.80 -13.47 -2.72
CA VAL A 172 16.95 -14.23 -2.20
C VAL A 172 16.89 -15.62 -2.85
N PRO A 173 17.93 -16.04 -3.59
CA PRO A 173 17.99 -17.39 -4.15
C PRO A 173 17.86 -18.44 -3.05
N ALA A 174 17.08 -19.50 -3.30
CA ALA A 174 16.87 -20.59 -2.34
C ALA A 174 18.19 -21.23 -1.90
N ASP A 175 19.19 -21.27 -2.77
CA ASP A 175 20.51 -21.85 -2.50
C ASP A 175 21.35 -21.05 -1.48
N ASN A 176 20.95 -19.81 -1.18
CA ASN A 176 21.57 -18.96 -0.15
C ASN A 176 20.75 -18.92 1.16
N ALA A 177 19.68 -19.72 1.26
CA ALA A 177 18.86 -19.77 2.45
C ALA A 177 19.48 -20.74 3.47
N VAL A 178 20.15 -20.20 4.49
CA VAL A 178 20.21 -20.90 5.78
C VAL A 178 18.75 -21.06 6.26
N PRO A 179 18.27 -22.29 6.50
CA PRO A 179 16.85 -22.54 6.70
C PRO A 179 16.38 -21.96 8.04
N THR A 180 15.47 -20.99 7.97
CA THR A 180 14.70 -20.52 9.13
C THR A 180 13.38 -21.27 9.11
N ALA A 181 13.22 -22.22 10.03
CA ALA A 181 12.07 -23.11 10.10
C ALA A 181 10.80 -22.36 10.56
N THR A 182 9.72 -22.56 9.81
CA THR A 182 8.35 -22.13 10.13
C THR A 182 7.82 -22.97 11.30
N ALA A 183 7.42 -22.33 12.41
CA ALA A 183 6.87 -23.04 13.58
C ALA A 183 5.38 -22.76 13.78
N THR A 184 4.60 -23.85 13.75
CA THR A 184 3.25 -23.96 14.33
C THR A 184 3.35 -24.06 15.85
N THR A 185 2.38 -23.47 16.52
CA THR A 185 2.19 -23.22 17.95
C THR A 185 2.48 -24.42 18.87
N ALA A 186 3.62 -24.34 19.58
CA ALA A 186 3.92 -25.05 20.82
C ALA A 186 4.84 -24.14 21.67
N PRO A 187 4.76 -24.16 23.01
CA PRO A 187 5.56 -23.27 23.87
C PRO A 187 7.06 -23.40 23.53
N PRO A 188 7.80 -22.29 23.37
CA PRO A 188 9.09 -22.28 22.71
C PRO A 188 10.11 -23.07 23.53
N LYS A 189 10.54 -24.20 22.96
CA LYS A 189 11.81 -24.84 23.32
C LYS A 189 12.94 -23.85 22.98
N PRO A 190 13.92 -23.62 23.87
CA PRO A 190 14.98 -22.63 23.66
C PRO A 190 15.62 -22.78 22.28
N THR A 191 15.68 -21.67 21.54
CA THR A 191 16.29 -21.56 20.21
C THR A 191 17.64 -22.27 20.20
N ALA A 192 17.77 -23.27 19.32
CA ALA A 192 18.97 -24.08 19.23
C ALA A 192 20.18 -23.19 18.91
N GLU A 193 21.16 -23.25 19.81
CA GLU A 193 22.47 -22.61 19.68
C GLU A 193 23.07 -22.89 18.30
N PRO A 194 23.63 -21.89 17.58
CA PRO A 194 24.28 -22.13 16.30
C PRO A 194 25.31 -23.25 16.44
N PRO A 195 25.44 -24.14 15.44
CA PRO A 195 26.29 -25.32 15.55
C PRO A 195 27.71 -24.89 15.89
N ARG A 196 28.16 -25.27 17.11
CA ARG A 196 29.55 -25.06 17.52
C ARG A 196 30.45 -25.71 16.47
N PRO A 197 31.51 -25.04 15.99
CA PRO A 197 32.47 -25.66 15.10
C PRO A 197 32.94 -26.97 15.73
N ALA A 198 32.71 -28.08 15.04
CA ALA A 198 33.21 -29.37 15.49
C ALA A 198 34.74 -29.30 15.47
N ALA A 199 35.37 -29.50 16.63
CA ALA A 199 36.82 -29.49 16.86
C ALA A 199 37.51 -28.12 17.04
N CYS A 200 37.03 -27.33 18.01
CA CYS A 200 37.96 -26.48 18.77
C CYS A 200 38.80 -27.39 19.67
N GLY A 201 40.06 -27.64 19.30
CA GLY A 201 41.01 -28.38 20.13
C GLY A 201 41.40 -27.58 21.37
N THR A 202 42.64 -27.13 21.44
CA THR A 202 43.09 -26.18 22.48
C THR A 202 42.74 -24.75 22.04
N PRO A 203 41.92 -23.99 22.78
CA PRO A 203 41.61 -22.59 22.46
C PRO A 203 42.88 -21.74 22.40
N GLY A 204 42.98 -20.85 21.41
CA GLY A 204 44.05 -19.87 21.32
C GLY A 204 43.84 -18.65 22.23
N ASP A 205 44.69 -17.64 22.06
CA ASP A 205 44.58 -16.38 22.78
C ASP A 205 43.27 -15.64 22.43
N PRO A 206 42.66 -14.92 23.39
CA PRO A 206 41.40 -14.22 23.19
C PRO A 206 41.56 -13.12 22.13
N SER A 207 40.73 -13.18 21.08
CA SER A 207 40.75 -12.25 19.94
C SER A 207 39.46 -11.44 19.80
N LYS A 208 38.35 -11.90 20.38
CA LYS A 208 37.03 -11.27 20.26
C LYS A 208 36.21 -11.51 21.53
N LEU A 209 35.52 -10.49 22.04
CA LEU A 209 34.47 -10.63 23.06
C LEU A 209 33.13 -10.37 22.37
N GLU A 210 32.20 -11.33 22.46
CA GLU A 210 30.82 -11.24 21.99
C GLU A 210 29.84 -11.34 23.15
N VAL A 211 28.81 -10.50 23.19
CA VAL A 211 27.69 -10.60 24.13
C VAL A 211 26.38 -10.73 23.36
N ARG A 212 25.57 -11.74 23.71
CA ARG A 212 24.26 -11.98 23.12
C ARG A 212 23.14 -12.03 24.17
N PRO A 213 21.98 -11.44 23.88
CA PRO A 213 21.68 -10.50 22.78
C PRO A 213 22.39 -9.13 22.97
N SER A 214 22.43 -8.28 21.94
CA SER A 214 22.96 -6.90 22.06
C SER A 214 21.99 -5.94 22.77
N LYS A 215 20.68 -6.22 22.68
CA LYS A 215 19.60 -5.48 23.33
C LYS A 215 18.54 -6.44 23.88
N LYS A 216 18.04 -6.15 25.08
CA LYS A 216 16.96 -6.89 25.75
C LYS A 216 15.89 -5.93 26.29
N LEU A 217 14.62 -6.20 26.00
CA LEU A 217 13.46 -5.55 26.61
C LEU A 217 13.02 -6.36 27.83
N LEU A 218 12.94 -5.73 29.00
CA LEU A 218 12.53 -6.36 30.26
C LEU A 218 11.41 -5.58 30.94
N ARG A 219 10.46 -6.30 31.54
CA ARG A 219 9.48 -5.72 32.45
C ARG A 219 10.10 -5.47 33.82
N THR A 220 9.54 -4.53 34.57
CA THR A 220 9.87 -4.37 35.98
C THR A 220 9.57 -5.68 36.74
N GLY A 221 10.52 -6.15 37.54
CA GLY A 221 10.44 -7.44 38.25
C GLY A 221 10.97 -8.66 37.48
N GLU A 222 11.36 -8.53 36.21
CA GLU A 222 11.94 -9.63 35.43
C GLU A 222 13.46 -9.75 35.60
N GLU A 223 13.96 -10.95 35.28
CA GLU A 223 15.39 -11.24 35.22
C GLU A 223 15.78 -11.84 33.85
N PHE A 224 17.03 -11.65 33.45
CA PHE A 224 17.57 -12.18 32.21
C PHE A 224 19.08 -12.38 32.29
N LYS A 225 19.60 -13.47 31.72
CA LYS A 225 21.04 -13.77 31.73
C LYS A 225 21.67 -13.55 30.37
N PHE A 226 22.55 -12.55 30.27
CA PHE A 226 23.37 -12.34 29.08
C PHE A 226 24.43 -13.45 28.95
N ARG A 227 24.75 -13.79 27.70
CA ARG A 227 25.84 -14.73 27.41
C ARG A 227 27.03 -13.96 26.83
N GLY A 228 28.09 -13.83 27.61
CA GLY A 228 29.40 -13.37 27.16
C GLY A 228 30.23 -14.55 26.65
N LEU A 229 30.79 -14.43 25.46
CA LEU A 229 31.66 -15.41 24.80
C LEU A 229 32.97 -14.72 24.45
N VAL A 230 34.08 -15.25 24.95
CA VAL A 230 35.42 -14.81 24.53
C VAL A 230 35.93 -15.82 23.51
N LEU A 231 36.19 -15.38 22.29
CA LEU A 231 36.59 -16.22 21.16
C LEU A 231 38.03 -15.92 20.74
N ASP A 232 38.77 -16.95 20.36
CA ASP A 232 40.08 -16.82 19.72
C ASP A 232 39.96 -16.44 18.23
N ALA A 233 41.10 -16.31 17.54
CA ALA A 233 41.13 -15.90 16.12
C ALA A 233 40.48 -16.93 15.17
N LYS A 234 40.24 -18.16 15.64
CA LYS A 234 39.58 -19.26 14.91
C LYS A 234 38.10 -19.38 15.26
N GLY A 235 37.59 -18.53 16.16
CA GLY A 235 36.20 -18.56 16.63
C GLY A 235 35.94 -19.60 17.73
N CYS A 236 36.98 -20.09 18.40
CA CYS A 236 36.87 -21.04 19.51
C CYS A 236 36.74 -20.32 20.85
N GLU A 237 35.83 -20.77 21.70
CA GLU A 237 35.63 -20.21 23.05
C GLU A 237 36.86 -20.43 23.93
N THR A 238 37.38 -19.35 24.51
CA THR A 238 38.55 -19.37 25.39
C THR A 238 38.11 -19.54 26.86
N ARG A 239 39.08 -19.76 27.76
CA ARG A 239 38.83 -19.84 29.21
C ARG A 239 38.85 -18.47 29.90
N THR A 240 38.89 -17.38 29.14
CA THR A 240 38.97 -16.03 29.69
C THR A 240 37.65 -15.67 30.38
N ALA A 241 37.71 -15.37 31.68
CA ALA A 241 36.52 -14.96 32.43
C ALA A 241 35.98 -13.61 31.94
N THR A 242 34.66 -13.48 31.92
CA THR A 242 33.95 -12.22 31.66
C THR A 242 33.43 -11.66 32.98
N THR A 243 33.66 -10.38 33.21
CA THR A 243 33.13 -9.64 34.36
C THR A 243 32.03 -8.71 33.91
N TRP A 244 31.07 -8.41 34.80
CA TRP A 244 29.85 -7.66 34.46
C TRP A 244 29.64 -6.52 35.44
N ARG A 245 29.16 -5.39 34.94
CA ARG A 245 28.76 -4.23 35.74
C ARG A 245 27.68 -3.42 35.03
N VAL A 246 26.89 -2.68 35.79
CA VAL A 246 26.04 -1.62 35.23
C VAL A 246 26.94 -0.44 34.87
N ALA A 247 26.71 0.22 33.73
CA ALA A 247 27.44 1.44 33.40
C ALA A 247 27.17 2.52 34.46
N SER A 248 28.16 3.34 34.79
CA SER A 248 28.06 4.38 35.83
C SER A 248 26.90 5.35 35.61
N GLU A 249 26.59 5.67 34.34
CA GLU A 249 25.46 6.54 33.95
C GLU A 249 24.08 5.91 34.18
N SER A 250 24.04 4.61 34.42
CA SER A 250 22.83 3.82 34.63
C SER A 250 22.71 3.29 36.06
N GLU A 251 23.67 3.58 36.94
CA GLU A 251 23.60 3.24 38.36
C GLU A 251 22.38 3.94 39.00
N GLY A 252 21.73 3.24 39.94
CA GLY A 252 20.55 3.75 40.64
C GLY A 252 19.21 3.63 39.90
N LYS A 253 19.18 3.15 38.64
CA LYS A 253 17.93 2.95 37.88
C LYS A 253 17.12 1.70 38.27
N GLY A 254 17.47 1.05 39.38
CA GLY A 254 16.80 -0.17 39.85
C GLY A 254 17.12 -1.43 39.04
N VAL A 255 18.25 -1.44 38.32
CA VAL A 255 18.77 -2.60 37.59
C VAL A 255 20.10 -3.02 38.20
N THR A 256 20.28 -4.32 38.41
CA THR A 256 21.52 -4.92 38.95
C THR A 256 21.99 -6.04 38.05
N VAL A 257 23.30 -6.30 38.01
CA VAL A 257 23.90 -7.43 37.28
C VAL A 257 24.84 -8.20 38.21
N ASP A 258 24.72 -9.53 38.22
CA ASP A 258 25.61 -10.40 39.01
C ASP A 258 26.89 -10.78 38.24
N ALA A 259 27.82 -11.46 38.92
CA ALA A 259 29.09 -11.90 38.33
C ALA A 259 28.92 -12.89 37.16
N THR A 260 27.74 -13.50 37.00
CA THR A 260 27.44 -14.46 35.92
C THR A 260 26.78 -13.80 34.70
N GLY A 261 26.51 -12.50 34.75
CA GLY A 261 25.80 -11.77 33.71
C GLY A 261 24.27 -11.84 33.81
N ARG A 262 23.73 -12.26 34.96
CA ARG A 262 22.28 -12.22 35.23
C ARG A 262 21.90 -10.82 35.66
N VAL A 263 21.05 -10.20 34.86
CA VAL A 263 20.44 -8.91 35.12
C VAL A 263 19.10 -9.10 35.82
N THR A 264 18.89 -8.35 36.90
CA THR A 264 17.61 -8.32 37.64
C THR A 264 17.08 -6.89 37.63
N VAL A 265 15.83 -6.72 37.18
CA VAL A 265 15.12 -5.45 37.16
C VAL A 265 14.18 -5.40 38.35
N THR A 266 14.38 -4.46 39.26
CA THR A 266 13.49 -4.31 40.43
C THR A 266 12.09 -3.83 40.01
N SER A 267 11.08 -4.10 40.83
CA SER A 267 9.71 -3.63 40.56
C SER A 267 9.58 -2.09 40.59
N ALA A 268 10.50 -1.41 41.28
CA ALA A 268 10.61 0.05 41.36
C ALA A 268 11.58 0.66 40.33
N ALA A 269 12.08 -0.13 39.38
CA ALA A 269 13.01 0.36 38.36
C ALA A 269 12.35 1.44 37.48
N VAL A 270 13.14 2.44 37.11
CA VAL A 270 12.69 3.54 36.24
C VAL A 270 12.68 3.05 34.80
N GLU A 271 11.60 3.34 34.06
CA GLU A 271 11.54 3.00 32.64
C GLU A 271 12.65 3.72 31.85
N GLY A 272 13.25 3.02 30.89
CA GLY A 272 14.26 3.57 30.00
C GLY A 272 15.43 2.63 29.72
N ASN A 273 16.46 3.17 29.07
CA ASN A 273 17.65 2.40 28.70
C ASN A 273 18.68 2.36 29.85
N VAL A 274 19.16 1.16 30.14
CA VAL A 274 20.21 0.85 31.10
C VAL A 274 21.32 0.10 30.36
N GLU A 275 22.54 0.63 30.40
CA GLU A 275 23.68 -0.03 29.78
C GLU A 275 24.36 -1.00 30.75
N ILE A 276 24.63 -2.21 30.27
CA ILE A 276 25.41 -3.24 30.96
C ILE A 276 26.74 -3.39 30.23
N VAL A 277 27.83 -3.40 30.99
CA VAL A 277 29.20 -3.53 30.46
C VAL A 277 29.72 -4.92 30.81
N ALA A 278 30.13 -5.66 29.79
CA ALA A 278 30.87 -6.91 29.91
C ALA A 278 32.35 -6.65 29.61
N THR A 279 33.24 -7.07 30.51
CA THR A 279 34.69 -6.86 30.37
C THR A 279 35.41 -8.20 30.34
N ALA A 280 36.24 -8.42 29.32
CA ALA A 280 37.14 -9.58 29.22
C ALA A 280 38.45 -9.16 28.54
N ALA A 281 39.58 -9.69 29.02
CA ALA A 281 40.93 -9.35 28.52
C ALA A 281 41.19 -7.83 28.40
N GLY A 282 40.66 -7.03 29.35
CA GLY A 282 40.82 -5.57 29.37
C GLY A 282 40.05 -4.81 28.28
N LYS A 283 39.08 -5.46 27.61
CA LYS A 283 38.17 -4.83 26.65
C LYS A 283 36.74 -4.88 27.16
N ASP A 284 36.01 -3.80 26.90
CA ASP A 284 34.62 -3.61 27.31
C ASP A 284 33.69 -3.74 26.10
N VAL A 285 32.59 -4.46 26.26
CA VAL A 285 31.44 -4.51 25.34
C VAL A 285 30.21 -4.01 26.08
N ARG A 286 29.43 -3.14 25.43
CA ARG A 286 28.18 -2.61 25.98
C ARG A 286 26.99 -3.32 25.36
N VAL A 287 26.00 -3.65 26.19
CA VAL A 287 24.67 -4.12 25.78
C VAL A 287 23.59 -3.30 26.49
N VAL A 288 22.42 -3.21 25.88
CA VAL A 288 21.34 -2.34 26.36
C VAL A 288 20.19 -3.17 26.92
N VAL A 289 19.75 -2.83 28.13
CA VAL A 289 18.50 -3.30 28.72
C VAL A 289 17.51 -2.15 28.68
N GLU A 290 16.41 -2.32 27.95
CA GLU A 290 15.29 -1.38 27.94
C GLU A 290 14.26 -1.84 28.97
N VAL A 291 14.13 -1.08 30.05
CA VAL A 291 13.20 -1.35 31.15
C VAL A 291 11.86 -0.69 30.85
N VAL A 292 10.78 -1.45 30.92
CA VAL A 292 9.43 -0.97 30.60
C VAL A 292 8.42 -1.48 31.61
N SER A 293 7.34 -0.74 31.85
CA SER A 293 6.20 -1.27 32.60
C SER A 293 5.51 -2.39 31.82
N PRO A 294 4.82 -3.30 32.53
CA PRO A 294 4.01 -4.34 31.90
C PRO A 294 3.00 -3.79 30.88
N ALA A 295 2.45 -2.60 31.12
CA ALA A 295 1.44 -1.98 30.25
C ALA A 295 1.99 -1.54 28.88
N ARG A 296 3.30 -1.24 28.78
CA ARG A 296 3.94 -0.75 27.56
C ARG A 296 4.73 -1.83 26.81
N TYR A 297 4.87 -3.01 27.40
CA TYR A 297 5.73 -4.07 26.88
C TYR A 297 5.31 -4.50 25.47
N ASP A 298 4.04 -4.82 25.25
CA ASP A 298 3.56 -5.32 23.95
C ASP A 298 3.66 -4.27 22.84
N GLU A 299 3.40 -2.99 23.18
CA GLU A 299 3.55 -1.87 22.23
C GLU A 299 5.00 -1.69 21.81
N LEU A 300 5.94 -1.73 22.76
CA LEU A 300 7.36 -1.56 22.49
C LEU A 300 7.94 -2.79 21.80
N LEU A 301 7.51 -3.99 22.15
CA LEU A 301 7.87 -5.21 21.44
C LEU A 301 7.47 -5.14 19.96
N ALA A 302 6.25 -4.66 19.68
CA ALA A 302 5.75 -4.50 18.32
C ALA A 302 6.52 -3.44 17.49
N ARG A 303 7.05 -2.40 18.13
CA ARG A 303 7.75 -1.28 17.44
C ARG A 303 9.27 -1.44 17.35
N SER A 304 9.89 -2.14 18.30
CA SER A 304 11.34 -2.14 18.51
C SER A 304 12.12 -3.04 17.54
N GLY A 305 11.43 -3.86 16.74
CA GLY A 305 12.08 -4.84 15.87
C GLY A 305 12.75 -6.00 16.63
N LEU A 306 12.46 -6.14 17.92
CA LEU A 306 12.92 -7.25 18.75
C LEU A 306 12.10 -8.52 18.44
N ASN A 307 12.70 -9.69 18.67
CA ASN A 307 12.01 -10.97 18.51
C ASN A 307 10.94 -11.16 19.61
N ALA A 308 10.16 -12.26 19.55
CA ALA A 308 9.08 -12.51 20.51
C ALA A 308 9.52 -12.62 21.98
N ALA A 309 10.81 -12.81 22.26
CA ALA A 309 11.38 -12.80 23.60
C ALA A 309 11.85 -11.40 24.04
N GLY A 310 11.65 -10.36 23.24
CA GLY A 310 12.17 -9.02 23.50
C GLY A 310 13.69 -8.93 23.32
N GLU A 311 14.28 -9.76 22.45
CA GLU A 311 15.72 -9.80 22.20
C GLU A 311 16.06 -9.30 20.81
N ASN A 312 17.21 -8.63 20.67
CA ASN A 312 17.82 -8.40 19.37
C ASN A 312 18.71 -9.61 19.05
N ASP A 313 18.53 -10.23 17.88
CA ASP A 313 19.29 -11.42 17.45
C ASP A 313 20.78 -11.11 17.17
N GLU A 314 21.15 -9.83 17.08
CA GLU A 314 22.52 -9.37 16.86
C GLU A 314 23.39 -9.49 18.13
N ALA A 315 24.65 -9.86 17.94
CA ALA A 315 25.66 -9.83 19.01
C ALA A 315 26.34 -8.45 19.09
N SER A 316 26.56 -7.96 20.31
CA SER A 316 27.48 -6.84 20.52
C SER A 316 28.89 -7.42 20.60
N SER A 317 29.84 -6.93 19.81
CA SER A 317 31.19 -7.52 19.78
C SER A 317 32.32 -6.49 19.68
N VAL A 318 33.45 -6.79 20.32
CA VAL A 318 34.69 -6.02 20.21
C VAL A 318 35.86 -6.95 19.91
N THR A 319 36.76 -6.51 19.04
CA THR A 319 38.01 -7.23 18.74
C THR A 319 39.06 -6.91 19.81
N ILE A 320 39.60 -7.95 20.43
CA ILE A 320 40.74 -7.89 21.36
C ILE A 320 42.00 -7.95 20.47
N ALA A 321 42.45 -6.78 19.99
CA ALA A 321 43.60 -6.72 19.09
C ALA A 321 44.86 -7.28 19.77
N SER A 322 45.38 -8.40 19.26
CA SER A 322 46.68 -8.98 19.61
C SER A 322 47.83 -8.31 18.84
N GLN A 323 47.85 -6.98 18.75
CA GLN A 323 48.94 -6.28 18.07
C GLN A 323 50.05 -5.94 19.06
N SER A 324 50.92 -6.91 19.32
CA SER A 324 52.34 -6.61 19.50
C SER A 324 52.91 -6.30 18.11
N ILE A 325 53.00 -5.03 17.76
CA ILE A 325 53.78 -4.57 16.62
C ILE A 325 55.26 -4.77 17.02
N GLY A 326 55.86 -5.89 16.63
CA GLY A 326 57.24 -6.23 17.00
C GLY A 326 57.87 -7.25 16.07
N ALA A 327 58.70 -6.75 15.15
CA ALA A 327 59.87 -7.35 14.51
C ALA A 327 59.89 -8.87 14.25
N GLY A 328 59.70 -9.26 12.98
CA GLY A 328 60.13 -10.57 12.45
C GLY A 328 61.27 -10.39 11.46
N GLU A 329 62.47 -10.87 11.84
CA GLU A 329 63.69 -10.92 11.04
C GLU A 329 63.51 -11.68 9.72
N GLY A 330 63.79 -11.00 8.60
CA GLY A 330 63.89 -11.61 7.28
C GLY A 330 65.25 -12.25 7.07
N ARG A 331 65.29 -13.58 7.04
CA ARG A 331 66.48 -14.35 6.60
C ARG A 331 66.51 -14.37 5.07
N VAL A 332 67.54 -13.77 4.48
CA VAL A 332 67.75 -13.68 3.03
C VAL A 332 68.64 -14.84 2.59
N GLU A 333 68.04 -15.88 2.01
CA GLU A 333 68.76 -16.87 1.20
C GLU A 333 68.88 -16.38 -0.25
N ASP A 334 70.12 -16.27 -0.73
CA ASP A 334 70.46 -15.87 -2.09
C ASP A 334 70.22 -17.02 -3.09
N ARG A 335 69.07 -17.00 -3.77
CA ARG A 335 68.74 -17.83 -4.95
C ARG A 335 68.57 -16.98 -6.22
N SER A 336 69.52 -16.08 -6.48
CA SER A 336 69.36 -15.03 -7.50
C SER A 336 69.32 -15.48 -8.97
N ARG A 337 69.81 -16.69 -9.34
CA ARG A 337 69.81 -17.14 -10.75
C ARG A 337 68.57 -17.94 -11.15
N GLU A 338 68.08 -18.83 -10.30
CA GLU A 338 66.88 -19.65 -10.59
C GLU A 338 65.59 -18.82 -10.52
N ARG A 339 65.56 -17.82 -9.62
CA ARG A 339 64.44 -16.88 -9.53
C ARG A 339 64.32 -15.96 -10.74
N ARG A 340 65.41 -15.62 -11.45
CA ARG A 340 65.32 -14.74 -12.64
C ARG A 340 64.58 -15.40 -13.79
N PHE A 341 64.84 -16.69 -14.05
CA PHE A 341 64.11 -17.44 -15.07
C PHE A 341 62.65 -17.68 -14.66
N MET A 342 62.41 -18.06 -13.41
CA MET A 342 61.05 -18.24 -12.91
C MET A 342 60.25 -16.93 -12.90
N PHE A 343 60.89 -15.80 -12.56
CA PHE A 343 60.26 -14.48 -12.57
C PHE A 343 59.93 -14.03 -14.00
N LEU A 344 60.82 -14.24 -14.98
CA LEU A 344 60.53 -13.94 -16.38
C LEU A 344 59.38 -14.80 -16.94
N ALA A 345 59.32 -16.07 -16.58
CA ALA A 345 58.21 -16.95 -16.97
C ALA A 345 56.87 -16.52 -16.35
N ILE A 346 56.87 -16.14 -15.07
CA ILE A 346 55.67 -15.62 -14.38
C ILE A 346 55.25 -14.28 -14.98
N VAL A 347 56.17 -13.34 -15.19
CA VAL A 347 55.86 -12.04 -15.78
C VAL A 347 55.33 -12.19 -17.22
N GLY A 348 55.94 -13.06 -18.03
CA GLY A 348 55.44 -13.38 -19.37
C GLY A 348 54.04 -14.01 -19.35
N GLY A 349 53.79 -14.96 -18.45
CA GLY A 349 52.47 -15.57 -18.27
C GLY A 349 51.42 -14.58 -17.79
N VAL A 350 51.76 -13.70 -16.85
CA VAL A 350 50.88 -12.64 -16.35
C VAL A 350 50.56 -11.63 -17.46
N LEU A 351 51.55 -11.20 -18.24
CA LEU A 351 51.31 -10.27 -19.36
C LEU A 351 50.40 -10.89 -20.44
N LEU A 352 50.58 -12.18 -20.73
CA LEU A 352 49.72 -12.88 -21.69
C LEU A 352 48.29 -13.03 -21.16
N ALA A 353 48.13 -13.39 -19.89
CA ALA A 353 46.82 -13.44 -19.23
C ALA A 353 46.14 -12.05 -19.21
N LEU A 354 46.89 -10.99 -18.89
CA LEU A 354 46.40 -9.61 -18.93
C LEU A 354 46.01 -9.18 -20.35
N GLY A 355 46.77 -9.58 -21.38
CA GLY A 355 46.42 -9.34 -22.78
C GLY A 355 45.10 -10.01 -23.18
N VAL A 356 44.89 -11.27 -22.78
CA VAL A 356 43.63 -11.99 -23.02
C VAL A 356 42.46 -11.31 -22.28
N VAL A 357 42.67 -10.93 -21.02
CA VAL A 357 41.67 -10.20 -20.23
C VAL A 357 41.33 -8.85 -20.89
N ALA A 358 42.32 -8.09 -21.35
CA ALA A 358 42.11 -6.82 -22.04
C ALA A 358 41.26 -7.00 -23.31
N VAL A 359 41.54 -8.04 -24.13
CA VAL A 359 40.75 -8.35 -25.33
C VAL A 359 39.32 -8.75 -24.97
N LEU A 360 39.12 -9.53 -23.91
CA LEU A 360 37.77 -9.91 -23.43
C LEU A 360 37.00 -8.70 -22.89
N LEU A 361 37.67 -7.80 -22.15
CA LEU A 361 37.08 -6.55 -21.66
C LEU A 361 36.70 -5.62 -22.81
N LEU A 362 37.56 -5.49 -23.84
CA LEU A 362 37.24 -4.71 -25.05
C LEU A 362 36.08 -5.31 -25.85
N ARG A 363 35.97 -6.64 -25.92
CA ARG A 363 34.81 -7.29 -26.54
C ARG A 363 33.54 -7.11 -25.73
N ARG A 364 33.61 -7.18 -24.40
CA ARG A 364 32.47 -6.92 -23.52
C ARG A 364 32.02 -5.46 -23.55
N SER A 365 32.95 -4.50 -23.59
CA SER A 365 32.59 -3.08 -23.66
C SER A 365 31.87 -2.73 -24.97
N ARG A 366 32.31 -3.28 -26.11
CA ARG A 366 31.61 -3.12 -27.39
C ARG A 366 30.20 -3.72 -27.41
N LYS A 367 29.99 -4.85 -26.73
CA LYS A 367 28.64 -5.42 -26.58
C LYS A 367 27.76 -4.58 -25.67
N ALA A 368 28.32 -4.03 -24.59
CA ALA A 368 27.59 -3.17 -23.67
C ALA A 368 27.12 -1.88 -24.37
N THR A 369 27.99 -1.24 -25.19
CA THR A 369 27.61 -0.02 -25.91
C THR A 369 26.56 -0.26 -27.01
N ALA A 370 26.55 -1.45 -27.63
CA ALA A 370 25.49 -1.83 -28.57
C ALA A 370 24.14 -2.00 -27.87
N LEU A 371 24.12 -2.66 -26.70
CA LEU A 371 22.92 -2.84 -25.89
C LEU A 371 22.36 -1.52 -25.37
N THR A 372 23.20 -0.58 -24.94
CA THR A 372 22.73 0.74 -24.50
C THR A 372 22.08 1.51 -25.64
N ARG A 373 22.62 1.45 -26.86
CA ARG A 373 22.02 2.08 -28.04
C ARG A 373 20.66 1.48 -28.40
N GLU A 374 20.53 0.15 -28.37
CA GLU A 374 19.25 -0.52 -28.64
C GLU A 374 18.17 -0.16 -27.58
N VAL A 375 18.59 -0.02 -26.32
CA VAL A 375 17.68 0.42 -25.23
C VAL A 375 17.28 1.87 -25.41
N GLU A 376 18.21 2.75 -25.80
CA GLU A 376 17.95 4.16 -26.09
C GLU A 376 16.99 4.33 -27.27
N GLU A 377 17.21 3.61 -28.37
CA GLU A 377 16.30 3.60 -29.53
C GLU A 377 14.88 3.13 -29.16
N ARG A 378 14.77 2.07 -28.33
CA ARG A 378 13.46 1.61 -27.82
C ARG A 378 12.81 2.63 -26.90
N HIS A 379 13.60 3.35 -26.11
CA HIS A 379 13.09 4.40 -25.24
C HIS A 379 12.59 5.59 -26.04
N GLU A 380 13.36 6.07 -27.01
CA GLU A 380 12.98 7.14 -27.93
C GLU A 380 11.70 6.77 -28.69
N ALA A 381 11.59 5.55 -29.21
CA ALA A 381 10.38 5.09 -29.90
C ALA A 381 9.15 5.08 -28.97
N ARG A 382 9.30 4.67 -27.70
CA ARG A 382 8.20 4.73 -26.72
C ARG A 382 7.82 6.16 -26.37
N VAL A 383 8.80 7.05 -26.22
CA VAL A 383 8.56 8.48 -25.95
C VAL A 383 7.78 9.11 -27.11
N GLN A 384 8.19 8.86 -28.37
CA GLN A 384 7.47 9.34 -29.54
C GLN A 384 6.02 8.81 -29.57
N GLN A 385 5.82 7.51 -29.30
CA GLN A 385 4.48 6.93 -29.26
C GLN A 385 3.58 7.58 -28.18
N VAL A 386 4.14 7.94 -27.02
CA VAL A 386 3.41 8.63 -25.95
C VAL A 386 3.06 10.06 -26.35
N LEU A 387 4.00 10.79 -26.97
CA LEU A 387 3.78 12.14 -27.46
C LEU A 387 2.70 12.17 -28.55
N ASP A 388 2.70 11.21 -29.47
CA ASP A 388 1.67 11.10 -30.51
C ASP A 388 0.28 10.80 -29.92
N ARG A 389 0.19 9.91 -28.93
CA ARG A 389 -1.07 9.65 -28.21
C ARG A 389 -1.58 10.91 -27.50
N ARG A 390 -0.67 11.70 -26.93
CA ARG A 390 -1.02 12.98 -26.28
C ARG A 390 -1.54 13.99 -27.30
N ARG A 391 -0.86 14.19 -28.44
CA ARG A 391 -1.32 15.08 -29.51
C ARG A 391 -2.70 14.67 -30.05
N ARG A 392 -2.96 13.36 -30.20
CA ARG A 392 -4.28 12.86 -30.62
C ARG A 392 -5.38 13.23 -29.62
N ARG A 393 -5.14 13.02 -28.31
CA ARG A 393 -6.11 13.39 -27.26
C ARG A 393 -6.34 14.90 -27.19
N GLU A 394 -5.29 15.70 -27.35
CA GLU A 394 -5.41 17.16 -27.38
C GLU A 394 -6.22 17.62 -28.60
N ALA A 395 -6.02 17.01 -29.76
CA ALA A 395 -6.81 17.29 -30.97
C ALA A 395 -8.28 16.87 -30.82
N GLU A 396 -8.55 15.69 -30.23
CA GLU A 396 -9.91 15.21 -29.92
C GLU A 396 -10.62 16.15 -28.94
N HIS A 397 -9.94 16.56 -27.86
CA HIS A 397 -10.48 17.50 -26.89
C HIS A 397 -10.76 18.87 -27.53
N ALA A 398 -9.83 19.39 -28.34
CA ALA A 398 -10.04 20.64 -29.08
C ALA A 398 -11.21 20.55 -30.08
N ALA A 399 -11.46 19.38 -30.68
CA ALA A 399 -12.64 19.16 -31.51
C ALA A 399 -13.94 19.13 -30.68
N GLN A 400 -13.94 18.48 -29.53
CA GLN A 400 -15.09 18.44 -28.61
C GLN A 400 -15.44 19.84 -28.07
N VAL A 401 -14.43 20.64 -27.69
CA VAL A 401 -14.63 22.01 -27.22
C VAL A 401 -15.27 22.87 -28.32
N ARG A 402 -14.76 22.80 -29.56
CA ARG A 402 -15.36 23.52 -30.70
C ARG A 402 -16.81 23.09 -30.95
N ALA A 403 -17.10 21.80 -30.94
CA ALA A 403 -18.47 21.30 -31.09
C ALA A 403 -19.40 21.77 -29.94
N HIS A 404 -18.87 21.83 -28.71
CA HIS A 404 -19.61 22.36 -27.57
C HIS A 404 -19.89 23.85 -27.73
N GLU A 405 -18.90 24.66 -28.09
CA GLU A 405 -19.06 26.10 -28.34
C GLU A 405 -20.08 26.37 -29.45
N GLU A 406 -20.03 25.61 -30.55
CA GLU A 406 -21.02 25.66 -31.63
C GLU A 406 -22.43 25.31 -31.12
N SER A 407 -22.57 24.27 -30.29
CA SER A 407 -23.86 23.89 -29.71
C SER A 407 -24.43 24.97 -28.78
N VAL A 408 -23.57 25.61 -27.97
CA VAL A 408 -23.96 26.70 -27.06
C VAL A 408 -24.34 27.95 -27.87
N ALA A 409 -23.60 28.28 -28.92
CA ALA A 409 -23.93 29.37 -29.82
C ALA A 409 -25.27 29.14 -30.53
N ALA A 410 -25.53 27.91 -31.02
CA ALA A 410 -26.80 27.52 -31.62
C ALA A 410 -27.96 27.61 -30.61
N ALA A 411 -27.78 27.11 -29.38
CA ALA A 411 -28.78 27.18 -28.32
C ALA A 411 -29.09 28.64 -27.94
N ARG A 412 -28.07 29.50 -27.83
CA ARG A 412 -28.26 30.94 -27.58
C ARG A 412 -28.99 31.64 -28.72
N ALA A 413 -28.68 31.29 -29.97
CA ALA A 413 -29.39 31.82 -31.14
C ALA A 413 -30.86 31.38 -31.17
N ALA A 414 -31.13 30.11 -30.83
CA ALA A 414 -32.49 29.59 -30.70
C ALA A 414 -33.27 30.30 -29.58
N ALA A 415 -32.66 30.49 -28.41
CA ALA A 415 -33.26 31.21 -27.29
C ALA A 415 -33.66 32.65 -27.68
N LYS A 416 -32.77 33.38 -28.37
CA LYS A 416 -33.07 34.72 -28.90
C LYS A 416 -34.22 34.72 -29.91
N ARG A 417 -34.33 33.70 -30.76
CA ARG A 417 -35.47 33.56 -31.70
C ARG A 417 -36.79 33.28 -30.99
N SER A 418 -36.76 32.57 -29.86
CA SER A 418 -37.97 32.29 -29.07
C SER A 418 -38.39 33.43 -28.12
N GLU A 419 -37.54 34.44 -27.91
CA GLU A 419 -37.83 35.59 -27.06
C GLU A 419 -39.10 36.37 -27.44
N PRO A 420 -39.38 36.69 -28.74
CA PRO A 420 -40.64 37.33 -29.12
C PRO A 420 -41.87 36.46 -28.82
N ASP A 421 -41.80 35.16 -29.05
CA ASP A 421 -42.90 34.23 -28.74
C ASP A 421 -43.13 34.11 -27.23
N ALA A 422 -42.04 34.08 -26.44
CA ALA A 422 -42.12 34.10 -24.98
C ALA A 422 -42.69 35.42 -24.45
N ARG A 423 -42.31 36.56 -25.05
CA ARG A 423 -42.91 37.87 -24.72
C ARG A 423 -44.38 37.92 -25.10
N ALA A 424 -44.77 37.41 -26.26
CA ALA A 424 -46.17 37.32 -26.67
C ALA A 424 -46.99 36.42 -25.74
N ALA A 425 -46.46 35.25 -25.36
CA ALA A 425 -47.06 34.36 -24.38
C ALA A 425 -47.19 35.02 -23.00
N SER A 426 -46.19 35.78 -22.55
CA SER A 426 -46.23 36.53 -21.28
C SER A 426 -47.24 37.68 -21.30
N ALA A 427 -47.38 38.38 -22.44
CA ALA A 427 -48.39 39.42 -22.64
C ALA A 427 -49.81 38.84 -22.73
N GLN A 428 -49.94 37.57 -23.13
CA GLN A 428 -51.20 36.84 -23.08
C GLN A 428 -51.49 36.32 -21.66
N ALA A 429 -50.44 35.97 -20.89
CA ALA A 429 -50.56 35.58 -19.48
C ALA A 429 -50.92 36.74 -18.54
N SER A 430 -50.59 37.99 -18.88
CA SER A 430 -51.03 39.17 -18.10
C SER A 430 -52.51 39.52 -18.30
N ARG A 431 -53.21 38.85 -19.24
CA ARG A 431 -54.68 38.88 -19.37
C ARG A 431 -55.37 37.73 -18.64
N VAL A 432 -54.65 36.95 -17.82
CA VAL A 432 -55.24 35.85 -17.08
C VAL A 432 -56.10 36.44 -15.97
N GLU A 433 -57.40 36.27 -16.17
CA GLU A 433 -58.47 36.58 -15.22
C GLU A 433 -58.16 35.94 -13.87
N MET A 434 -58.30 36.72 -12.79
CA MET A 434 -57.98 36.28 -11.44
C MET A 434 -59.28 35.91 -10.73
N VAL A 435 -59.37 34.73 -10.13
CA VAL A 435 -60.57 34.23 -9.45
C VAL A 435 -60.30 34.18 -7.95
N CYS A 436 -61.23 34.68 -7.14
CA CYS A 436 -61.18 34.50 -5.70
C CYS A 436 -61.47 33.04 -5.35
N SER A 437 -60.57 32.39 -4.63
CA SER A 437 -60.75 30.99 -4.19
C SER A 437 -61.88 30.82 -3.17
N SER A 438 -62.25 31.88 -2.44
CA SER A 438 -63.28 31.85 -1.41
C SER A 438 -64.68 32.09 -1.99
N CYS A 439 -64.89 33.17 -2.74
CA CYS A 439 -66.21 33.51 -3.29
C CYS A 439 -66.40 33.13 -4.76
N GLY A 440 -65.38 32.63 -5.45
CA GLY A 440 -65.44 32.17 -6.85
C GLY A 440 -65.60 33.27 -7.89
N ARG A 441 -65.56 34.55 -7.50
CA ARG A 441 -65.75 35.68 -8.43
C ARG A 441 -64.48 35.98 -9.19
N GLU A 442 -64.64 36.19 -10.49
CA GLU A 442 -63.62 36.74 -11.38
C GLU A 442 -63.36 38.21 -11.03
N GLN A 443 -62.09 38.60 -11.11
CA GLN A 443 -61.58 39.90 -10.76
C GLN A 443 -60.60 40.36 -11.86
N PRO A 444 -60.59 41.67 -12.17
CA PRO A 444 -59.73 42.20 -13.21
C PRO A 444 -58.24 42.02 -12.87
N ALA A 445 -57.45 41.75 -13.91
CA ALA A 445 -56.00 41.62 -13.80
C ALA A 445 -55.38 42.87 -13.14
N GLY A 446 -54.57 42.66 -12.10
CA GLY A 446 -53.92 43.73 -11.32
C GLY A 446 -54.42 43.87 -9.88
N THR A 447 -55.53 43.22 -9.51
CA THR A 447 -55.96 43.10 -8.11
C THR A 447 -55.29 41.89 -7.47
N SER A 448 -54.65 42.06 -6.30
CA SER A 448 -53.96 40.95 -5.59
C SER A 448 -54.86 40.24 -4.58
N PHE A 449 -55.92 40.92 -4.11
CA PHE A 449 -56.84 40.45 -3.08
C PHE A 449 -58.28 40.74 -3.47
N CYS A 450 -59.20 39.87 -3.08
CA CYS A 450 -60.62 40.04 -3.33
C CYS A 450 -61.18 41.19 -2.49
N PRO A 451 -61.89 42.18 -3.08
CA PRO A 451 -62.43 43.31 -2.33
C PRO A 451 -63.58 42.94 -1.37
N HIS A 452 -64.17 41.75 -1.53
CA HIS A 452 -65.28 41.30 -0.68
C HIS A 452 -64.83 40.60 0.60
N ASP A 453 -63.73 39.85 0.54
CA ASP A 453 -63.32 38.97 1.64
C ASP A 453 -61.83 39.06 1.99
N GLY A 454 -61.03 39.81 1.23
CA GLY A 454 -59.58 39.98 1.45
C GLY A 454 -58.73 38.76 1.07
N THR A 455 -59.31 37.70 0.49
CA THR A 455 -58.57 36.49 0.11
C THR A 455 -57.66 36.79 -1.10
N PRO A 456 -56.40 36.32 -1.11
CA PRO A 456 -55.52 36.49 -2.27
C PRO A 456 -56.12 35.82 -3.51
N LEU A 457 -56.14 36.54 -4.63
CA LEU A 457 -56.71 36.04 -5.87
C LEU A 457 -55.75 35.07 -6.56
N ALA A 458 -56.28 34.01 -7.17
CA ALA A 458 -55.51 33.05 -7.94
C ALA A 458 -55.88 33.16 -9.43
N PRO A 459 -54.95 32.96 -10.38
CA PRO A 459 -55.29 32.96 -11.79
C PRO A 459 -56.34 31.89 -12.09
N ALA A 460 -57.36 32.21 -12.91
CA ALA A 460 -58.48 31.34 -13.27
C ALA A 460 -58.02 29.97 -13.79
N SER A 461 -56.89 29.94 -14.50
CA SER A 461 -56.26 28.71 -15.00
C SER A 461 -55.72 27.78 -13.90
N LYS A 462 -55.55 28.29 -12.67
CA LYS A 462 -55.17 27.51 -11.47
C LYS A 462 -56.34 27.27 -10.51
N ALA A 463 -57.49 27.92 -10.67
CA ALA A 463 -58.66 27.74 -9.80
C ALA A 463 -59.33 26.35 -9.95
N HIS A 464 -58.87 25.51 -10.90
CA HIS A 464 -59.25 24.09 -11.00
C HIS A 464 -58.15 23.11 -10.58
N ALA A 465 -56.99 23.61 -10.12
CA ALA A 465 -56.05 22.78 -9.39
C ALA A 465 -56.55 22.66 -7.94
N ARG A 466 -57.59 21.83 -7.73
CA ARG A 466 -57.97 21.34 -6.40
C ARG A 466 -56.69 21.00 -5.64
N GLY A 467 -56.48 21.63 -4.48
CA GLY A 467 -55.28 21.47 -3.67
C GLY A 467 -54.89 20.00 -3.62
N VAL A 468 -53.70 19.69 -4.13
CA VAL A 468 -53.22 18.31 -4.25
C VAL A 468 -52.99 17.80 -2.83
N GLY A 469 -54.01 17.16 -2.26
CA GLY A 469 -53.92 16.64 -0.90
C GLY A 469 -52.85 15.54 -0.77
N GLY A 470 -52.58 15.15 0.46
CA GLY A 470 -51.48 14.23 0.75
C GLY A 470 -51.86 12.76 0.51
N LEU A 471 -50.86 11.94 0.22
CA LEU A 471 -50.98 10.48 0.21
C LEU A 471 -50.42 9.89 1.51
N CYS A 472 -51.11 8.89 2.06
CA CYS A 472 -50.59 8.16 3.22
C CYS A 472 -49.46 7.22 2.77
N PRO A 473 -48.26 7.28 3.36
CA PRO A 473 -47.15 6.40 2.98
C PRO A 473 -47.41 4.92 3.29
N VAL A 474 -48.37 4.60 4.17
CA VAL A 474 -48.67 3.23 4.59
C VAL A 474 -49.70 2.56 3.67
N CYS A 475 -50.77 3.26 3.29
CA CYS A 475 -51.85 2.67 2.47
C CYS A 475 -52.00 3.25 1.07
N ASN A 476 -51.18 4.24 0.68
CA ASN A 476 -51.21 4.92 -0.62
C ASN A 476 -52.56 5.52 -1.01
N LYS A 477 -53.49 5.73 -0.06
CA LYS A 477 -54.73 6.48 -0.31
C LYS A 477 -54.43 7.98 -0.31
N GLY A 478 -54.93 8.68 -1.31
CA GLY A 478 -54.95 10.14 -1.34
C GLY A 478 -56.11 10.67 -0.51
N PHE A 479 -55.86 11.77 0.20
CA PHE A 479 -56.87 12.49 0.98
C PHE A 479 -56.96 13.94 0.49
N GLY A 480 -58.04 14.63 0.84
CA GLY A 480 -58.19 16.06 0.50
C GLY A 480 -57.17 16.94 1.23
N PRO A 481 -56.96 18.19 0.78
CA PRO A 481 -55.96 19.10 1.36
C PRO A 481 -56.22 19.44 2.83
N ASP A 482 -57.45 19.27 3.33
CA ASP A 482 -57.84 19.57 4.71
C ASP A 482 -57.52 18.43 5.69
N VAL A 483 -57.07 17.27 5.18
CA VAL A 483 -56.66 16.13 5.99
C VAL A 483 -55.14 16.06 5.98
N THR A 484 -54.52 16.25 7.14
CA THR A 484 -53.05 16.20 7.31
C THR A 484 -52.56 14.86 7.84
N VAL A 485 -53.44 14.06 8.45
CA VAL A 485 -53.11 12.76 9.06
C VAL A 485 -54.06 11.68 8.56
N CYS A 486 -53.52 10.52 8.19
CA CYS A 486 -54.33 9.38 7.74
C CYS A 486 -55.21 8.87 8.88
N PRO A 487 -56.55 8.82 8.73
CA PRO A 487 -57.45 8.38 9.80
C PRO A 487 -57.28 6.88 10.15
N GLN A 488 -56.73 6.07 9.23
CA GLN A 488 -56.49 4.65 9.48
C GLN A 488 -55.14 4.37 10.15
N HIS A 489 -54.08 5.05 9.74
CA HIS A 489 -52.70 4.74 10.16
C HIS A 489 -52.10 5.77 11.12
N LYS A 490 -52.76 6.91 11.33
CA LYS A 490 -52.28 8.05 12.13
C LYS A 490 -50.93 8.63 11.68
N GLU A 491 -50.52 8.33 10.44
CA GLU A 491 -49.32 8.88 9.81
C GLU A 491 -49.63 10.19 9.07
N GLU A 492 -48.67 11.12 9.08
CA GLU A 492 -48.77 12.38 8.35
C GLU A 492 -48.79 12.12 6.83
N LEU A 493 -49.70 12.80 6.14
CA LEU A 493 -49.91 12.62 4.72
C LEU A 493 -48.86 13.41 3.93
N LEU A 494 -48.15 12.72 3.03
CA LEU A 494 -47.10 13.33 2.23
C LEU A 494 -47.68 14.07 1.02
N PRO A 495 -47.25 15.31 0.74
CA PRO A 495 -47.62 15.98 -0.51
C PRO A 495 -47.24 15.10 -1.70
N SER A 496 -48.13 14.98 -2.70
CA SER A 496 -47.90 14.17 -3.90
C SER A 496 -46.52 14.34 -4.57
N PRO A 497 -45.94 15.56 -4.71
CA PRO A 497 -44.61 15.70 -5.30
C PRO A 497 -43.49 15.09 -4.43
N MET A 498 -43.64 15.09 -3.10
CA MET A 498 -42.68 14.46 -2.19
C MET A 498 -42.81 12.94 -2.21
N HIS A 499 -44.04 12.42 -2.28
CA HIS A 499 -44.27 10.98 -2.42
C HIS A 499 -43.67 10.43 -3.72
N ALA A 500 -43.84 11.13 -4.85
CA ALA A 500 -43.24 10.74 -6.13
C ALA A 500 -41.70 10.69 -6.08
N ALA A 501 -41.06 11.65 -5.40
CA ALA A 501 -39.61 11.67 -5.21
C ALA A 501 -39.12 10.53 -4.31
N MET A 502 -39.89 10.15 -3.27
CA MET A 502 -39.59 9.01 -2.40
C MET A 502 -39.76 7.67 -3.14
N VAL A 503 -40.80 7.52 -3.96
CA VAL A 503 -41.00 6.32 -4.79
C VAL A 503 -39.90 6.18 -5.85
N GLN A 504 -39.45 7.29 -6.46
CA GLN A 504 -38.32 7.26 -7.40
C GLN A 504 -36.99 6.89 -6.73
N ARG A 505 -36.76 7.27 -5.46
CA ARG A 505 -35.58 6.84 -4.70
C ARG A 505 -35.65 5.40 -4.19
N SER A 506 -36.86 4.86 -4.02
CA SER A 506 -37.10 3.51 -3.53
C SER A 506 -37.39 2.49 -4.63
N GLN A 507 -37.41 2.91 -5.91
CA GLN A 507 -37.25 1.95 -7.00
C GLN A 507 -35.90 1.25 -6.80
N PRO A 508 -35.87 -0.06 -6.52
CA PRO A 508 -34.63 -0.78 -6.41
C PRO A 508 -33.93 -0.64 -7.75
N VAL A 509 -32.79 0.05 -7.75
CA VAL A 509 -31.85 0.01 -8.87
C VAL A 509 -31.67 -1.45 -9.17
N ALA A 510 -32.17 -1.92 -10.33
CA ALA A 510 -32.25 -3.34 -10.67
C ALA A 510 -30.92 -3.99 -10.30
N SER A 511 -30.91 -4.70 -9.18
CA SER A 511 -29.67 -5.16 -8.58
C SER A 511 -29.08 -6.15 -9.57
N ARG A 512 -27.91 -5.83 -10.12
CA ARG A 512 -27.23 -6.67 -11.10
C ARG A 512 -27.23 -8.11 -10.60
N GLY A 513 -27.90 -9.00 -11.33
CA GLY A 513 -28.06 -10.39 -10.93
C GLY A 513 -26.71 -11.05 -10.69
N LYS A 514 -26.60 -11.85 -9.64
CA LYS A 514 -25.41 -12.65 -9.37
C LYS A 514 -25.60 -14.05 -9.97
N ILE A 515 -24.51 -14.72 -10.31
CA ILE A 515 -24.53 -16.10 -10.82
C ILE A 515 -23.70 -17.00 -9.92
N CYS A 516 -24.19 -18.22 -9.66
CA CYS A 516 -23.38 -19.23 -9.00
C CYS A 516 -22.35 -19.78 -10.00
N PRO A 517 -21.04 -19.71 -9.69
CA PRO A 517 -20.00 -20.20 -10.62
C PRO A 517 -19.98 -21.72 -10.75
N LYS A 518 -20.62 -22.46 -9.84
CA LYS A 518 -20.72 -23.93 -9.91
C LYS A 518 -21.93 -24.41 -10.68
N CYS A 519 -23.14 -23.96 -10.31
CA CYS A 519 -24.38 -24.47 -10.93
C CYS A 519 -24.90 -23.62 -12.09
N GLY A 520 -24.41 -22.38 -12.26
CA GLY A 520 -24.84 -21.47 -13.32
C GLY A 520 -26.20 -20.82 -13.10
N GLU A 521 -26.89 -21.09 -11.98
CA GLU A 521 -28.15 -20.41 -11.66
C GLU A 521 -27.93 -18.93 -11.32
N ARG A 522 -28.89 -18.12 -11.74
CA ARG A 522 -28.93 -16.68 -11.49
C ARG A 522 -29.76 -16.43 -10.24
N PHE A 523 -29.30 -15.49 -9.43
CA PHE A 523 -29.90 -15.11 -8.17
C PHE A 523 -30.05 -13.59 -8.11
N GLU A 524 -31.09 -13.12 -7.42
CA GLU A 524 -31.31 -11.71 -7.17
C GLU A 524 -30.17 -11.11 -6.32
N GLY A 525 -29.88 -9.82 -6.46
CA GLY A 525 -28.62 -9.21 -5.99
C GLY A 525 -28.40 -9.23 -4.48
N ASN A 526 -29.42 -9.58 -3.69
CA ASN A 526 -29.38 -9.74 -2.24
C ASN A 526 -28.92 -11.14 -1.77
N ALA A 527 -28.89 -12.16 -2.64
CA ALA A 527 -28.34 -13.46 -2.26
C ALA A 527 -26.80 -13.41 -2.23
N GLU A 528 -26.17 -13.92 -1.17
CA GLU A 528 -24.71 -14.05 -1.05
C GLU A 528 -24.21 -15.45 -1.43
N PHE A 529 -25.06 -16.46 -1.23
CA PHE A 529 -24.73 -17.87 -1.44
C PHE A 529 -25.79 -18.58 -2.28
N CYS A 530 -25.35 -19.55 -3.08
CA CYS A 530 -26.21 -20.44 -3.85
C CYS A 530 -26.96 -21.39 -2.91
N GLY A 531 -28.30 -21.40 -2.99
CA GLY A 531 -29.13 -22.30 -2.18
C GLY A 531 -28.93 -23.80 -2.47
N LYS A 532 -28.34 -24.16 -3.61
CA LYS A 532 -28.08 -25.57 -3.98
C LYS A 532 -26.76 -26.12 -3.44
N ASP A 533 -25.71 -25.31 -3.43
CA ASP A 533 -24.34 -25.80 -3.20
C ASP A 533 -23.53 -24.95 -2.20
N GLY A 534 -24.13 -23.90 -1.63
CA GLY A 534 -23.49 -23.01 -0.66
C GLY A 534 -22.36 -22.14 -1.22
N THR A 535 -22.15 -22.11 -2.54
CA THR A 535 -21.06 -21.34 -3.16
C THR A 535 -21.39 -19.85 -3.18
N VAL A 536 -20.39 -19.01 -2.90
CA VAL A 536 -20.53 -17.54 -2.98
C VAL A 536 -20.88 -17.12 -4.41
N LEU A 537 -21.90 -16.29 -4.54
CA LEU A 537 -22.41 -15.82 -5.82
C LEU A 537 -21.56 -14.65 -6.35
N VAL A 538 -21.29 -14.64 -7.66
CA VAL A 538 -20.44 -13.63 -8.30
C VAL A 538 -21.30 -12.66 -9.13
N LEU A 539 -21.02 -11.36 -9.02
CA LEU A 539 -21.67 -10.32 -9.83
C LEU A 539 -21.33 -10.51 -11.32
N LEU A 540 -22.36 -10.60 -12.16
CA LEU A 540 -22.20 -10.46 -13.61
C LEU A 540 -21.98 -8.98 -13.93
N ASN A 541 -20.80 -8.65 -14.44
CA ASN A 541 -20.47 -7.31 -14.94
C ASN A 541 -21.20 -6.99 -16.24
#